data_AF-A0A5C6PVD8-F1
#
_entry.id   AF-A0A5C6PVD8-F1
#
_cell.length_a   1.000
_cell.length_b   1.000
_cell.length_c   1.000
_cell.angle_alpha   90.00
_cell.angle_beta   90.00
_cell.angle_gamma   90.00
#
_symmetry.space_group_name_H-M   'P 1'
#
loop_
_entity.id
_entity.type
_entity.pdbx_description
1 polymer ?
#
loop_
_entity_poly.entity_id
_entity_poly.type
_entity_poly.pdbx_seq_one_letter_code
_entity_poly.pdbx_strand_id
1 'polypeptide(L)'
;MTTNPSSRPPAHGWTAPGGEQVDDLAADACDLDESTTAEWEPVAAHVAGDRYLSADSADASTGSIVVELRVSWWPIAAFVLLSFGLAWLVCLPLWLGDGLASPLRGVCAVAMMATPAVGALVVSRFVDRPASIPRSLGLWPLRPVGRLLAYLGLALVVPVALVLVALPIGAALGSYPADVTGFSAFRELTEQQVAQATAGLGDPGPLPPIGLLVALQLVSIPIGAFVNTVPALGEELGWRGFLLPRLLPLGTAPAVLVSGAVWGLWHTPLILLGYNYGVQTPGWIGVAMMTGTCVVVGAVFAWLRVRSASVWPAALAHGAFNAAAGSSLLFAAAGERIDLVQGTILGWSGWIVPVLLVAVLAATGQFRRPGAARRR
;
A
#
# COMPACT_ATOMS: atom_id res chain seq x y z
N MET A 1 -26.41 -35.31 61.81
CA MET A 1 -26.23 -34.94 60.38
C MET A 1 -24.79 -35.25 60.02
N THR A 2 -24.49 -36.48 59.60
CA THR A 2 -24.41 -36.95 58.18
C THR A 2 -23.18 -36.37 57.45
N THR A 3 -22.26 -37.11 56.81
CA THR A 3 -22.04 -38.55 56.60
C THR A 3 -20.61 -38.75 56.04
N ASN A 4 -20.10 -39.96 56.26
CA ASN A 4 -18.86 -40.65 55.85
C ASN A 4 -18.44 -40.54 54.35
N PRO A 5 -17.18 -40.87 54.01
CA PRO A 5 -16.97 -41.86 52.95
C PRO A 5 -15.87 -42.88 53.28
N SER A 6 -16.19 -44.18 53.16
CA SER A 6 -15.27 -45.23 52.67
C SER A 6 -15.92 -46.61 52.72
N SER A 7 -15.90 -47.32 51.59
CA SER A 7 -15.89 -48.79 51.44
C SER A 7 -15.91 -49.11 49.93
N ARG A 8 -14.83 -49.63 49.34
CA ARG A 8 -14.42 -51.06 49.21
C ARG A 8 -14.99 -51.71 47.90
N PRO A 9 -14.46 -52.85 47.39
CA PRO A 9 -13.15 -53.06 46.77
C PRO A 9 -13.32 -53.92 45.46
N PRO A 10 -12.55 -54.99 45.13
CA PRO A 10 -11.93 -55.18 43.80
C PRO A 10 -12.53 -56.35 42.97
N ALA A 11 -12.01 -56.58 41.76
CA ALA A 11 -11.23 -57.79 41.43
C ALA A 11 -11.41 -58.37 39.99
N HIS A 12 -10.25 -58.84 39.48
CA HIS A 12 -9.97 -60.06 38.67
C HIS A 12 -10.23 -60.18 37.15
N GLY A 13 -9.19 -60.74 36.50
CA GLY A 13 -9.22 -61.61 35.30
C GLY A 13 -8.85 -60.87 34.00
N TRP A 14 -8.01 -61.33 33.07
CA TRP A 14 -7.41 -62.65 32.78
C TRP A 14 -6.40 -62.45 31.60
N THR A 15 -5.39 -63.30 31.43
CA THR A 15 -4.42 -63.38 30.30
C THR A 15 -4.79 -64.59 29.41
N ALA A 16 -4.70 -64.64 28.06
CA ALA A 16 -3.55 -64.68 27.13
C ALA A 16 -4.09 -65.06 25.69
N PRO A 17 -3.32 -65.59 24.70
CA PRO A 17 -2.62 -64.88 23.61
C PRO A 17 -2.96 -65.38 22.16
N GLY A 18 -2.51 -64.66 21.12
CA GLY A 18 -2.26 -65.23 19.77
C GLY A 18 -2.95 -64.54 18.58
N GLY A 19 -2.17 -64.16 17.56
CA GLY A 19 -2.64 -63.72 16.25
C GLY A 19 -1.68 -62.74 15.56
N GLU A 20 -0.89 -63.23 14.62
CA GLU A 20 0.10 -62.48 13.82
C GLU A 20 -0.52 -61.81 12.58
N GLN A 21 0.10 -60.72 12.11
CA GLN A 21 0.09 -60.13 10.73
C GLN A 21 -1.21 -59.40 10.30
N VAL A 22 -1.24 -58.24 9.62
CA VAL A 22 -0.36 -57.55 8.63
C VAL A 22 -0.67 -56.02 8.66
N ASP A 23 0.22 -55.21 8.09
CA ASP A 23 0.03 -53.85 7.50
C ASP A 23 0.58 -52.62 8.27
N ASP A 24 1.88 -52.39 8.04
CA ASP A 24 2.47 -51.25 7.32
C ASP A 24 1.79 -49.86 7.34
N LEU A 25 2.64 -48.83 7.41
CA LEU A 25 2.40 -47.39 7.11
C LEU A 25 1.75 -46.48 8.19
N ALA A 26 2.43 -46.20 9.31
CA ALA A 26 2.16 -44.97 10.09
C ALA A 26 3.25 -44.57 11.11
N ALA A 27 4.54 -44.73 10.79
CA ALA A 27 5.61 -44.28 11.68
C ALA A 27 6.71 -43.54 10.89
N ASP A 28 6.37 -42.36 10.36
CA ASP A 28 7.38 -41.38 9.88
C ASP A 28 6.77 -39.98 9.62
N ALA A 29 5.99 -39.46 10.57
CA ALA A 29 5.48 -38.07 10.48
C ALA A 29 5.42 -37.35 11.85
N CYS A 30 6.35 -37.65 12.74
CA CYS A 30 6.58 -36.86 13.96
C CYS A 30 8.02 -36.32 13.92
N ASP A 31 8.28 -35.38 13.01
CA ASP A 31 9.43 -34.47 13.08
C ASP A 31 9.21 -33.24 12.19
N LEU A 32 8.07 -32.56 12.39
CA LEU A 32 7.87 -31.20 11.89
C LEU A 32 7.93 -30.23 13.06
N ASP A 33 9.17 -29.94 13.44
CA ASP A 33 9.66 -28.65 13.93
C ASP A 33 8.63 -27.72 14.62
N GLU A 34 8.37 -27.98 15.90
CA GLU A 34 7.66 -27.08 16.82
C GLU A 34 8.33 -25.69 16.97
N SER A 35 9.53 -25.46 16.42
CA SER A 35 10.19 -24.15 16.51
C SER A 35 9.65 -23.11 15.51
N THR A 36 8.97 -23.54 14.45
CA THR A 36 8.42 -22.61 13.43
C THR A 36 7.01 -22.14 13.70
N THR A 37 6.26 -22.73 14.63
CA THR A 37 4.90 -22.29 15.01
C THR A 37 4.91 -21.31 16.19
N ALA A 38 5.85 -21.46 17.13
CA ALA A 38 5.96 -20.63 18.32
C ALA A 38 6.40 -19.17 18.04
N GLU A 39 7.07 -18.89 16.92
CA GLU A 39 7.45 -17.51 16.55
C GLU A 39 6.29 -16.63 16.03
N TRP A 40 5.15 -17.22 15.68
CA TRP A 40 4.11 -16.53 14.90
C TRP A 40 2.82 -16.18 15.65
N GLU A 41 2.56 -16.82 16.79
CA GLU A 41 1.35 -16.56 17.60
C GLU A 41 1.19 -15.10 18.09
N PRO A 42 2.24 -14.34 18.44
CA PRO A 42 2.05 -12.95 18.88
C PRO A 42 1.76 -11.99 17.72
N VAL A 43 2.08 -12.35 16.47
CA VAL A 43 1.95 -11.43 15.31
C VAL A 43 0.52 -11.45 14.74
N ALA A 44 -0.20 -12.55 14.92
CA ALA A 44 -1.58 -12.71 14.44
C ALA A 44 -2.61 -11.90 15.25
N ALA A 45 -2.34 -11.65 16.54
CA ALA A 45 -3.13 -10.75 17.39
C ALA A 45 -2.86 -9.26 17.08
N HIS A 46 -1.69 -8.92 16.51
CA HIS A 46 -1.21 -7.52 16.42
C HIS A 46 -1.90 -6.61 15.38
N VAL A 47 -2.70 -7.16 14.46
CA VAL A 47 -3.35 -6.34 13.40
C VAL A 47 -4.80 -6.03 13.71
N ALA A 48 -5.48 -6.88 14.48
CA ALA A 48 -6.76 -6.56 15.07
C ALA A 48 -6.47 -6.01 16.46
N GLY A 49 -6.33 -4.68 16.60
CA GLY A 49 -6.14 -4.08 17.92
C GLY A 49 -7.13 -4.69 18.93
N ASP A 50 -6.66 -4.97 20.15
CA ASP A 50 -7.29 -5.78 21.21
C ASP A 50 -8.76 -5.44 21.58
N ARG A 51 -9.39 -4.46 20.91
CA ARG A 51 -10.77 -3.99 21.12
C ARG A 51 -11.76 -4.23 19.97
N TYR A 52 -11.36 -4.89 18.87
CA TYR A 52 -12.29 -5.27 17.79
C TYR A 52 -12.90 -6.67 17.96
N LEU A 53 -12.64 -7.30 19.11
CA LEU A 53 -13.17 -8.58 19.53
C LEU A 53 -14.53 -8.34 20.21
N SER A 54 -15.65 -8.57 19.51
CA SER A 54 -16.94 -8.78 20.19
C SER A 54 -17.03 -10.25 20.54
N ALA A 55 -17.05 -10.58 21.83
CA ALA A 55 -17.30 -11.94 22.30
C ALA A 55 -18.82 -12.19 22.28
N ASP A 56 -19.40 -12.32 21.09
CA ASP A 56 -20.77 -12.79 20.96
C ASP A 56 -20.78 -14.24 20.45
N SER A 57 -21.40 -15.09 21.27
CA SER A 57 -21.56 -16.55 21.15
C SER A 57 -20.32 -17.41 21.44
N ALA A 58 -20.16 -17.74 22.72
CA ALA A 58 -19.51 -18.99 23.10
C ALA A 58 -20.40 -20.15 22.61
N ASP A 59 -19.90 -20.96 21.68
CA ASP A 59 -20.51 -22.27 21.43
C ASP A 59 -20.22 -23.16 22.65
N ALA A 60 -21.21 -23.26 23.54
CA ALA A 60 -21.12 -24.02 24.78
C ALA A 60 -20.93 -25.54 24.54
N SER A 61 -21.00 -26.02 23.29
CA SER A 61 -20.82 -27.44 22.95
C SER A 61 -19.37 -27.83 22.60
N THR A 62 -18.50 -26.86 22.25
CA THR A 62 -17.13 -27.12 21.77
C THR A 62 -16.02 -26.45 22.58
N GLY A 63 -16.35 -25.55 23.50
CA GLY A 63 -15.35 -24.84 24.32
C GLY A 63 -14.46 -23.86 23.52
N SER A 64 -14.75 -23.64 22.24
CA SER A 64 -14.07 -22.65 21.41
C SER A 64 -14.77 -21.30 21.47
N ILE A 65 -14.04 -20.26 21.85
CA ILE A 65 -14.49 -18.87 21.73
C ILE A 65 -14.32 -18.46 20.26
N VAL A 66 -15.43 -18.35 19.53
CA VAL A 66 -15.43 -17.75 18.20
C VAL A 66 -15.48 -16.23 18.38
N VAL A 67 -14.39 -15.54 18.03
CA VAL A 67 -14.37 -14.08 18.06
C VAL A 67 -14.72 -13.54 16.69
N GLU A 68 -15.90 -12.94 16.56
CA GLU A 68 -16.28 -12.20 15.35
C GLU A 68 -15.56 -10.85 15.31
N LEU A 69 -14.66 -10.69 14.35
CA LEU A 69 -14.06 -9.39 14.04
C LEU A 69 -15.09 -8.53 13.31
N ARG A 70 -15.54 -7.44 13.94
CA ARG A 70 -16.48 -6.47 13.35
C ARG A 70 -15.80 -5.14 13.06
N VAL A 71 -16.25 -4.43 12.03
CA VAL A 71 -15.76 -3.08 11.72
C VAL A 71 -16.41 -2.08 12.66
N SER A 72 -15.58 -1.28 13.34
CA SER A 72 -16.05 -0.06 14.01
C SER A 72 -16.00 1.10 13.01
N TRP A 73 -17.18 1.54 12.57
CA TRP A 73 -17.29 2.59 11.56
C TRP A 73 -16.97 3.99 12.08
N TRP A 74 -17.14 4.24 13.37
CA TRP A 74 -16.93 5.57 13.95
C TRP A 74 -15.48 6.07 13.84
N PRO A 75 -14.45 5.30 14.26
CA PRO A 75 -13.05 5.69 14.07
C PRO A 75 -12.70 5.91 12.59
N ILE A 76 -13.24 5.10 11.69
CA ILE A 76 -13.03 5.23 10.25
C ILE A 76 -13.64 6.54 9.75
N ALA A 77 -14.90 6.84 10.10
CA ALA A 77 -15.56 8.07 9.71
C ALA A 77 -14.84 9.31 10.24
N ALA A 78 -14.46 9.30 11.53
CA ALA A 78 -13.71 10.40 12.14
C ALA A 78 -12.35 10.62 11.46
N PHE A 79 -11.65 9.53 11.12
CA PHE A 79 -10.38 9.60 10.37
C PHE A 79 -10.57 10.21 8.99
N VAL A 80 -11.54 9.71 8.21
CA VAL A 80 -11.82 10.21 6.86
C VAL A 80 -12.19 11.69 6.89
N LEU A 81 -13.09 12.09 7.79
CA LEU A 81 -13.51 13.50 7.92
C LEU A 81 -12.33 14.40 8.29
N LEU A 82 -11.48 13.98 9.23
CA LEU A 82 -10.34 14.78 9.65
C LEU A 82 -9.29 14.89 8.55
N SER A 83 -8.93 13.78 7.90
CA SER A 83 -7.95 13.78 6.81
C SER A 83 -8.41 14.56 5.60
N PHE A 84 -9.69 14.45 5.21
CA PHE A 84 -10.24 15.20 4.07
C PHE A 84 -10.41 16.68 4.41
N GLY A 85 -10.95 17.00 5.60
CA GLY A 85 -11.11 18.39 6.03
C GLY A 85 -9.79 19.14 6.11
N LEU A 86 -8.74 18.49 6.65
CA LEU A 86 -7.40 19.07 6.66
C LEU A 86 -6.79 19.21 5.26
N ALA A 87 -7.02 18.26 4.35
CA ALA A 87 -6.54 18.38 2.97
C ALA A 87 -7.13 19.59 2.25
N TRP A 88 -8.46 19.77 2.35
CA TRP A 88 -9.12 20.97 1.81
C TRP A 88 -8.61 22.25 2.46
N LEU A 89 -8.43 22.26 3.78
CA LEU A 89 -7.92 23.42 4.51
C LEU A 89 -6.50 23.80 4.07
N VAL A 90 -5.60 22.81 3.93
CA VAL A 90 -4.21 23.04 3.48
C VAL A 90 -4.15 23.51 2.03
N CYS A 91 -5.07 23.05 1.18
CA CYS A 91 -5.17 23.48 -0.22
C CYS A 91 -5.95 24.78 -0.41
N LEU A 92 -6.60 25.32 0.63
CA LEU A 92 -7.42 26.53 0.55
C LEU A 92 -6.70 27.73 -0.10
N PRO A 93 -5.39 28.01 0.17
CA PRO A 93 -4.67 29.09 -0.50
C PRO A 93 -4.62 28.96 -2.02
N LEU A 94 -4.60 27.73 -2.56
CA LEU A 94 -4.61 27.50 -4.01
C LEU A 94 -5.97 27.83 -4.61
N TRP A 95 -7.06 27.50 -3.89
CA TRP A 95 -8.43 27.77 -4.32
C TRP A 95 -8.81 29.24 -4.27
N LEU A 96 -8.20 30.00 -3.37
CA LEU A 96 -8.43 31.44 -3.23
C LEU A 96 -7.45 32.31 -4.04
N GLY A 97 -6.47 31.70 -4.70
CA GLY A 97 -5.42 32.37 -5.47
C GLY A 97 -5.33 31.85 -6.91
N ASP A 98 -4.11 31.81 -7.44
CA ASP A 98 -3.83 31.46 -8.84
C ASP A 98 -3.91 29.94 -9.15
N GLY A 99 -4.57 29.15 -8.30
CA GLY A 99 -4.65 27.71 -8.46
C GLY A 99 -3.27 27.04 -8.50
N LEU A 100 -3.06 26.19 -9.50
CA LEU A 100 -1.78 25.47 -9.68
C LEU A 100 -0.64 26.35 -10.24
N ALA A 101 -0.93 27.56 -10.71
CA ALA A 101 0.11 28.51 -11.10
C ALA A 101 0.75 29.19 -9.87
N SER A 102 0.13 29.08 -8.69
CA SER A 102 0.66 29.65 -7.45
C SER A 102 2.01 29.03 -7.06
N PRO A 103 2.99 29.84 -6.58
CA PRO A 103 4.24 29.31 -6.03
C PRO A 103 4.02 28.40 -4.81
N LEU A 104 2.87 28.50 -4.13
CA LEU A 104 2.52 27.66 -2.99
C LEU A 104 2.11 26.23 -3.40
N ARG A 105 1.91 25.93 -4.68
CA ARG A 105 1.46 24.61 -5.17
C ARG A 105 2.25 23.47 -4.54
N GLY A 106 3.59 23.54 -4.59
CA GLY A 106 4.46 22.49 -4.05
C GLY A 106 4.34 22.34 -2.54
N VAL A 107 4.29 23.47 -1.82
CA VAL A 107 4.15 23.48 -0.35
C VAL A 107 2.81 22.89 0.07
N CYS A 108 1.71 23.32 -0.56
CA CYS A 108 0.38 22.79 -0.28
C CYS A 108 0.27 21.30 -0.61
N ALA A 109 0.85 20.84 -1.73
CA ALA A 109 0.84 19.42 -2.09
C ALA A 109 1.57 18.56 -1.04
N VAL A 110 2.79 18.95 -0.64
CA VAL A 110 3.57 18.22 0.37
C VAL A 110 2.91 18.30 1.76
N ALA A 111 2.38 19.47 2.15
CA ALA A 111 1.68 19.62 3.43
C ALA A 111 0.40 18.78 3.47
N MET A 112 -0.33 18.69 2.34
CA MET A 112 -1.51 17.86 2.22
C MET A 112 -1.15 16.39 2.53
N MET A 113 -0.04 15.85 2.03
CA MET A 113 0.42 14.47 2.33
C MET A 113 0.56 14.15 3.82
N ALA A 114 0.72 15.14 4.71
CA ALA A 114 0.76 14.90 6.16
C ALA A 114 -0.63 14.72 6.80
N THR A 115 -1.71 15.13 6.13
CA THR A 115 -3.07 15.15 6.69
C THR A 115 -3.63 13.76 7.03
N PRO A 116 -3.31 12.65 6.31
CA PRO A 116 -3.72 11.31 6.74
C PRO A 116 -3.01 10.88 8.02
N ALA A 117 -1.71 11.12 8.17
CA ALA A 117 -0.99 10.84 9.42
C ALA A 117 -1.56 11.64 10.60
N VAL A 118 -1.83 12.93 10.42
CA VAL A 118 -2.47 13.74 11.48
C VAL A 118 -3.83 13.15 11.85
N GLY A 119 -4.65 12.78 10.86
CA GLY A 119 -5.93 12.10 11.09
C GLY A 119 -5.77 10.81 11.89
N ALA A 120 -4.86 9.95 11.47
CA ALA A 120 -4.60 8.66 12.11
C ALA A 120 -4.11 8.82 13.56
N LEU A 121 -3.19 9.76 13.81
CA LEU A 121 -2.64 10.00 15.14
C LEU A 121 -3.68 10.57 16.09
N VAL A 122 -4.48 11.54 15.64
CA VAL A 122 -5.56 12.14 16.45
C VAL A 122 -6.60 11.08 16.80
N VAL A 123 -7.12 10.35 15.81
CA VAL A 123 -8.14 9.32 16.07
C VAL A 123 -7.57 8.18 16.91
N SER A 124 -6.33 7.76 16.66
CA SER A 124 -5.67 6.75 17.51
C SER A 124 -5.52 7.24 18.96
N ARG A 125 -5.20 8.53 19.17
CA ARG A 125 -4.96 9.08 20.51
C ARG A 125 -6.23 9.32 21.32
N PHE A 126 -7.33 9.68 20.66
CA PHE A 126 -8.54 10.17 21.33
C PHE A 126 -9.77 9.27 21.17
N VAL A 127 -9.84 8.47 20.10
CA VAL A 127 -10.97 7.58 19.84
C VAL A 127 -10.58 6.14 20.14
N ASP A 128 -9.63 5.57 19.39
CA ASP A 128 -9.27 4.16 19.51
C ASP A 128 -8.46 3.86 20.77
N ARG A 129 -7.53 4.74 21.14
CA ARG A 129 -6.61 4.60 22.29
C ARG A 129 -5.93 3.21 22.35
N PRO A 130 -5.29 2.72 21.28
CA PRO A 130 -4.64 1.41 21.31
C PRO A 130 -3.53 1.38 22.36
N ALA A 131 -3.17 0.19 22.85
CA ALA A 131 -2.09 0.04 23.83
C ALA A 131 -0.74 0.61 23.34
N SER A 132 -0.51 0.63 22.03
CA SER A 132 0.64 1.29 21.42
C SER A 132 0.27 1.81 20.02
N ILE A 133 0.36 3.14 19.84
CA ILE A 133 0.11 3.79 18.54
C ILE A 133 1.16 3.37 17.50
N PRO A 134 2.48 3.37 17.78
CA PRO A 134 3.46 2.90 16.80
C PRO A 134 3.22 1.46 16.35
N ARG A 135 2.73 0.60 17.24
CA ARG A 135 2.37 -0.78 16.88
C ARG A 135 1.11 -0.86 16.04
N SER A 136 0.06 -0.16 16.46
CA SER A 136 -1.21 -0.08 15.72
C SER A 136 -1.01 0.39 14.27
N LEU A 137 -0.14 1.38 14.07
CA LEU A 137 0.14 1.96 12.75
C LEU A 137 1.19 1.18 11.94
N GLY A 138 1.81 0.13 12.49
CA GLY A 138 2.83 -0.66 11.81
C GLY A 138 4.20 0.03 11.69
N LEU A 139 4.49 1.02 12.53
CA LEU A 139 5.80 1.65 12.68
C LEU A 139 6.79 0.76 13.44
N TRP A 140 6.29 -0.04 14.38
CA TRP A 140 7.09 -0.88 15.28
C TRP A 140 6.34 -2.15 15.71
N PRO A 141 6.99 -3.31 15.91
CA PRO A 141 8.42 -3.60 15.74
C PRO A 141 8.81 -3.86 14.27
N LEU A 142 10.09 -3.64 13.96
CA LEU A 142 10.68 -3.85 12.64
C LEU A 142 11.17 -5.30 12.40
N ARG A 143 10.60 -6.27 13.13
CA ARG A 143 11.02 -7.67 13.12
C ARG A 143 9.96 -8.55 12.42
N PRO A 144 10.40 -9.64 11.75
CA PRO A 144 11.78 -10.04 11.50
C PRO A 144 12.46 -9.15 10.43
N VAL A 145 13.72 -8.76 10.69
CA VAL A 145 14.44 -7.76 9.88
C VAL A 145 14.69 -8.24 8.46
N GLY A 146 15.09 -9.52 8.27
CA GLY A 146 15.33 -10.07 6.94
C GLY A 146 14.11 -9.98 6.02
N ARG A 147 12.92 -10.26 6.57
CA ARG A 147 11.66 -10.09 5.84
C ARG A 147 11.38 -8.63 5.53
N LEU A 148 11.56 -7.74 6.50
CA LEU A 148 11.38 -6.30 6.28
C LEU A 148 12.28 -5.80 5.15
N LEU A 149 13.57 -6.15 5.16
CA LEU A 149 14.54 -5.79 4.12
C LEU A 149 14.14 -6.33 2.74
N ALA A 150 13.67 -7.58 2.66
CA ALA A 150 13.17 -8.15 1.41
C ALA A 150 11.99 -7.36 0.84
N TYR A 151 11.01 -6.98 1.68
CA TYR A 151 9.88 -6.17 1.24
C TYR A 151 10.25 -4.71 0.96
N LEU A 152 11.27 -4.15 1.61
CA LEU A 152 11.84 -2.84 1.23
C LEU A 152 12.50 -2.90 -0.15
N GLY A 153 13.22 -3.99 -0.47
CA GLY A 153 13.74 -4.21 -1.82
C GLY A 153 12.63 -4.29 -2.88
N LEU A 154 11.57 -5.05 -2.59
CA LEU A 154 10.38 -5.11 -3.46
C LEU A 154 9.69 -3.75 -3.57
N ALA A 155 9.60 -2.99 -2.47
CA ALA A 155 9.02 -1.65 -2.45
C ALA A 155 9.79 -0.67 -3.35
N LEU A 156 11.11 -0.82 -3.47
CA LEU A 156 11.90 0.03 -4.36
C LEU A 156 11.72 -0.35 -5.84
N VAL A 157 11.63 -1.65 -6.15
CA VAL A 157 11.64 -2.14 -7.54
C VAL A 157 10.25 -2.19 -8.15
N VAL A 158 9.25 -2.73 -7.45
CA VAL A 158 7.93 -3.03 -8.02
C VAL A 158 7.23 -1.77 -8.53
N PRO A 159 7.10 -0.67 -7.75
CA PRO A 159 6.41 0.53 -8.24
C PRO A 159 7.11 1.17 -9.43
N VAL A 160 8.44 1.22 -9.43
CA VAL A 160 9.22 1.74 -10.56
C VAL A 160 8.98 0.90 -11.81
N ALA A 161 8.99 -0.43 -11.68
CA ALA A 161 8.67 -1.33 -12.78
C ALA A 161 7.23 -1.13 -13.29
N LEU A 162 6.24 -0.97 -12.40
CA LEU A 162 4.86 -0.68 -12.80
C LEU A 162 4.76 0.61 -13.63
N VAL A 163 5.45 1.68 -13.21
CA VAL A 163 5.46 2.95 -13.94
C VAL A 163 6.13 2.79 -15.31
N LEU A 164 7.31 2.17 -15.37
CA LEU A 164 8.07 2.04 -16.61
C LEU A 164 7.42 1.06 -17.61
N VAL A 165 6.81 -0.03 -17.14
CA VAL A 165 6.13 -1.02 -18.00
C VAL A 165 4.77 -0.49 -18.50
N ALA A 166 4.12 0.43 -17.79
CA ALA A 166 2.90 1.08 -18.27
C ALA A 166 3.12 1.88 -19.56
N LEU A 167 4.33 2.44 -19.78
CA LEU A 167 4.65 3.25 -20.96
C LEU A 167 4.63 2.45 -22.27
N PRO A 168 5.34 1.31 -22.44
CA PRO A 168 5.28 0.52 -23.67
C PRO A 168 3.89 -0.09 -23.91
N ILE A 169 3.12 -0.39 -22.86
CA ILE A 169 1.72 -0.83 -23.02
C ILE A 169 0.86 0.31 -23.58
N GLY A 170 1.00 1.52 -23.04
CA GLY A 170 0.32 2.69 -23.59
C GLY A 170 0.73 2.97 -25.04
N ALA A 171 2.03 2.82 -25.36
CA ALA A 171 2.52 2.96 -26.73
C ALA A 171 1.91 1.92 -27.68
N ALA A 172 1.86 0.66 -27.27
CA ALA A 172 1.26 -0.43 -28.04
C ALA A 172 -0.24 -0.24 -28.27
N LEU A 173 -0.93 0.44 -27.35
CA LEU A 173 -2.36 0.77 -27.46
C LEU A 173 -2.62 2.13 -28.14
N GLY A 174 -1.57 2.87 -28.50
CA GLY A 174 -1.68 4.21 -29.09
C GLY A 174 -2.13 5.31 -28.11
N SER A 175 -2.15 5.04 -26.80
CA SER A 175 -2.54 6.01 -25.76
C SER A 175 -1.37 6.82 -25.20
N TYR A 176 -0.13 6.49 -25.59
CA TYR A 176 1.08 7.18 -25.15
C TYR A 176 2.02 7.43 -26.33
N PRO A 177 2.40 8.70 -26.61
CA PRO A 177 3.21 9.05 -27.76
C PRO A 177 4.68 8.77 -27.49
N ALA A 178 5.09 7.51 -27.65
CA ALA A 178 6.43 7.08 -27.27
C ALA A 178 7.50 7.50 -28.28
N ASP A 179 8.56 8.13 -27.78
CA ASP A 179 9.85 8.31 -28.45
C ASP A 179 10.97 7.78 -27.55
N VAL A 180 11.36 6.52 -27.79
CA VAL A 180 12.42 5.83 -27.05
C VAL A 180 13.80 5.96 -27.71
N THR A 181 13.88 6.64 -28.86
CA THR A 181 15.10 6.74 -29.66
C THR A 181 15.71 8.14 -29.62
N GLY A 182 14.88 9.17 -29.77
CA GLY A 182 15.28 10.57 -29.81
C GLY A 182 15.21 11.27 -28.46
N PHE A 183 14.37 10.77 -27.55
CA PHE A 183 14.02 11.41 -26.27
C PHE A 183 13.59 12.87 -26.46
N SER A 184 12.83 13.13 -27.52
CA SER A 184 12.60 14.47 -28.06
C SER A 184 11.90 15.40 -27.06
N ALA A 185 10.85 14.96 -26.36
CA ALA A 185 10.17 15.80 -25.36
C ALA A 185 11.11 16.16 -24.19
N PHE A 186 11.90 15.21 -23.73
CA PHE A 186 12.86 15.44 -22.65
C PHE A 186 14.00 16.36 -23.08
N ARG A 187 14.48 16.22 -24.31
CA ARG A 187 15.47 17.11 -24.90
C ARG A 187 14.95 18.54 -24.94
N GLU A 188 13.75 18.74 -25.47
CA GLU A 188 13.12 20.07 -25.55
C GLU A 188 12.96 20.69 -24.16
N LEU A 189 12.46 19.93 -23.17
CA LEU A 189 12.36 20.43 -21.79
C LEU A 189 13.74 20.81 -21.23
N THR A 190 14.76 19.99 -21.46
CA THR A 190 16.12 20.25 -20.97
C THR A 190 16.70 21.52 -21.60
N GLU A 191 16.54 21.68 -22.91
CA GLU A 191 16.96 22.88 -23.65
C GLU A 191 16.27 24.14 -23.10
N GLN A 192 14.95 24.07 -22.85
CA GLN A 192 14.20 25.17 -22.25
C GLN A 192 14.70 25.51 -20.84
N GLN A 193 14.96 24.51 -20.01
CA GLN A 193 15.48 24.72 -18.65
C GLN A 193 16.86 25.34 -18.64
N VAL A 194 17.77 24.87 -19.50
CA VAL A 194 19.11 25.45 -19.63
C VAL A 194 19.02 26.88 -20.14
N ALA A 195 18.22 27.15 -21.19
CA ALA A 195 18.04 28.50 -21.72
C ALA A 195 17.50 29.48 -20.66
N GLN A 196 16.59 29.03 -19.79
CA GLN A 196 16.10 29.82 -18.67
C GLN A 196 17.18 30.04 -17.60
N ALA A 197 17.94 29.00 -17.25
CA ALA A 197 18.99 29.09 -16.23
C ALA A 197 20.19 29.93 -16.65
N THR A 198 20.49 29.98 -17.95
CA THR A 198 21.60 30.76 -18.52
C THR A 198 21.15 32.06 -19.17
N ALA A 199 19.89 32.47 -18.96
CA ALA A 199 19.37 33.74 -19.43
C ALA A 199 20.26 34.90 -18.93
N GLY A 200 20.93 35.58 -19.86
CA GLY A 200 21.84 36.70 -19.56
C GLY A 200 23.28 36.30 -19.21
N LEU A 201 23.63 35.01 -19.22
CA LEU A 201 24.98 34.51 -18.92
C LEU A 201 25.82 34.16 -20.17
N GLY A 202 25.24 34.27 -21.37
CA GLY A 202 25.88 33.92 -22.64
C GLY A 202 25.47 32.53 -23.16
N ASP A 203 26.19 32.03 -24.17
CA ASP A 203 25.97 30.71 -24.74
C ASP A 203 26.36 29.61 -23.72
N PRO A 204 25.43 28.76 -23.26
CA PRO A 204 25.73 27.68 -22.31
C PRO A 204 26.64 26.58 -22.90
N GLY A 205 26.92 26.63 -24.21
CA GLY A 205 27.63 25.57 -24.91
C GLY A 205 26.73 24.38 -25.20
N PRO A 206 27.28 23.31 -25.82
CA PRO A 206 26.49 22.15 -26.21
C PRO A 206 26.01 21.38 -24.98
N LEU A 207 24.74 20.95 -25.02
CA LEU A 207 24.22 20.05 -24.00
C LEU A 207 24.98 18.71 -24.01
N PRO A 208 25.11 18.06 -22.83
CA PRO A 208 25.58 16.69 -22.76
C PRO A 208 24.74 15.76 -23.65
N PRO A 209 25.29 14.61 -24.10
CA PRO A 209 24.53 13.65 -24.87
C PRO A 209 23.24 13.26 -24.15
N ILE A 210 22.10 13.34 -24.84
CA ILE A 210 20.79 13.16 -24.20
C ILE A 210 20.64 11.80 -23.50
N GLY A 211 21.25 10.75 -24.06
CA GLY A 211 21.25 9.41 -23.45
C GLY A 211 21.94 9.38 -22.07
N LEU A 212 22.97 10.21 -21.85
CA LEU A 212 23.58 10.36 -20.53
C LEU A 212 22.62 11.03 -19.55
N LEU A 213 21.93 12.09 -19.97
CA LEU A 213 20.95 12.79 -19.12
C LEU A 213 19.76 11.88 -18.75
N VAL A 214 19.27 11.09 -19.70
CA VAL A 214 18.24 10.07 -19.44
C VAL A 214 18.75 9.03 -18.45
N ALA A 215 19.98 8.51 -18.64
CA ALA A 215 20.57 7.54 -17.72
C ALA A 215 20.72 8.12 -16.30
N LEU A 216 21.18 9.37 -16.18
CA LEU A 216 21.27 10.07 -14.89
C LEU A 216 19.89 10.24 -14.24
N GLN A 217 18.85 10.58 -15.01
CA GLN A 217 17.49 10.70 -14.49
C GLN A 217 16.97 9.35 -13.97
N LEU A 218 17.21 8.25 -14.68
CA LEU A 218 16.81 6.90 -14.24
C LEU A 218 17.58 6.46 -12.98
N VAL A 219 18.89 6.73 -12.92
CA VAL A 219 19.73 6.46 -11.74
C VAL A 219 19.33 7.31 -10.54
N SER A 220 18.70 8.48 -10.75
CA SER A 220 18.20 9.32 -9.66
C SER A 220 16.93 8.77 -8.99
N ILE A 221 16.19 7.87 -9.64
CA ILE A 221 14.90 7.36 -9.12
C ILE A 221 15.04 6.72 -7.73
N PRO A 222 16.01 5.85 -7.44
CA PRO A 222 16.19 5.31 -6.09
C PRO A 222 16.44 6.40 -5.03
N ILE A 223 17.24 7.42 -5.36
CA ILE A 223 17.51 8.54 -4.45
C ILE A 223 16.22 9.31 -4.19
N GLY A 224 15.48 9.63 -5.25
CA GLY A 224 14.16 10.26 -5.17
C GLY A 224 13.17 9.43 -4.35
N ALA A 225 13.22 8.09 -4.45
CA ALA A 225 12.35 7.20 -3.69
C ALA A 225 12.55 7.38 -2.18
N PHE A 226 13.80 7.40 -1.71
CA PHE A 226 14.11 7.62 -0.30
C PHE A 226 13.72 9.02 0.18
N VAL A 227 13.98 10.06 -0.63
CA VAL A 227 13.56 11.43 -0.31
C VAL A 227 12.04 11.53 -0.20
N ASN A 228 11.31 10.98 -1.18
CA ASN A 228 9.85 10.98 -1.21
C ASN A 228 9.22 10.05 -0.16
N THR A 229 9.98 9.15 0.47
CA THR A 229 9.46 8.27 1.53
C THR A 229 8.99 9.09 2.74
N VAL A 230 9.61 10.22 3.05
CA VAL A 230 9.23 11.07 4.20
C VAL A 230 7.81 11.63 4.04
N PRO A 231 7.47 12.37 2.97
CA PRO A 231 6.10 12.83 2.77
C PRO A 231 5.15 11.67 2.50
N ALA A 232 5.57 10.63 1.78
CA ALA A 232 4.74 9.44 1.53
C ALA A 232 4.38 8.69 2.81
N LEU A 233 5.27 8.67 3.83
CA LEU A 233 4.95 8.11 5.14
C LEU A 233 3.79 8.85 5.81
N GLY A 234 3.67 10.17 5.59
CA GLY A 234 2.52 10.96 6.05
C GLY A 234 1.19 10.41 5.53
N GLU A 235 1.15 9.98 4.27
CA GLU A 235 -0.03 9.35 3.70
C GLU A 235 -0.20 7.90 4.17
N GLU A 236 0.87 7.11 4.08
CA GLU A 236 0.79 5.67 4.34
C GLU A 236 0.50 5.34 5.80
N LEU A 237 0.85 6.20 6.76
CA LEU A 237 0.39 6.07 8.15
C LEU A 237 -1.14 6.14 8.26
N GLY A 238 -1.79 6.98 7.46
CA GLY A 238 -3.23 7.04 7.37
C GLY A 238 -3.81 5.84 6.61
N TRP A 239 -3.35 5.60 5.38
CA TRP A 239 -3.99 4.62 4.50
C TRP A 239 -3.66 3.17 4.87
N ARG A 240 -2.37 2.83 5.01
CA ARG A 240 -1.89 1.46 5.28
C ARG A 240 -1.66 1.22 6.76
N GLY A 241 -1.37 2.26 7.53
CA GLY A 241 -1.19 2.20 8.97
C GLY A 241 -2.52 2.18 9.73
N PHE A 242 -3.47 3.05 9.38
CA PHE A 242 -4.72 3.22 10.13
C PHE A 242 -5.95 2.61 9.44
N LEU A 243 -6.25 3.02 8.21
CA LEU A 243 -7.50 2.70 7.52
C LEU A 243 -7.58 1.22 7.11
N LEU A 244 -6.58 0.73 6.37
CA LEU A 244 -6.57 -0.64 5.85
C LEU A 244 -6.76 -1.70 6.95
N PRO A 245 -6.02 -1.71 8.07
CA PRO A 245 -6.22 -2.70 9.13
C PRO A 245 -7.63 -2.71 9.72
N ARG A 246 -8.30 -1.56 9.79
CA ARG A 246 -9.67 -1.42 10.31
C ARG A 246 -10.73 -1.88 9.32
N LEU A 247 -10.41 -1.92 8.03
CA LEU A 247 -11.29 -2.45 6.98
C LEU A 247 -11.09 -3.96 6.74
N LEU A 248 -9.95 -4.54 7.12
CA LEU A 248 -9.65 -5.97 6.94
C LEU A 248 -10.72 -6.95 7.50
N PRO A 249 -11.49 -6.63 8.56
CA PRO A 249 -12.61 -7.48 8.99
C PRO A 249 -13.69 -7.70 7.92
N LEU A 250 -13.80 -6.82 6.90
CA LEU A 250 -14.69 -7.03 5.75
C LEU A 250 -14.19 -8.12 4.79
N GLY A 251 -12.95 -8.56 4.95
CA GLY A 251 -12.20 -9.36 3.98
C GLY A 251 -11.22 -8.50 3.17
N THR A 252 -10.19 -9.13 2.62
CA THR A 252 -9.08 -8.40 1.99
C THR A 252 -9.51 -7.61 0.75
N ALA A 253 -10.35 -8.18 -0.11
CA ALA A 253 -10.82 -7.51 -1.33
C ALA A 253 -11.60 -6.21 -1.04
N PRO A 254 -12.70 -6.21 -0.24
CA PRO A 254 -13.39 -4.97 0.08
C PRO A 254 -12.52 -3.98 0.86
N ALA A 255 -11.63 -4.46 1.74
CA ALA A 255 -10.71 -3.58 2.45
C ALA A 255 -9.76 -2.82 1.52
N VAL A 256 -9.18 -3.52 0.54
CA VAL A 256 -8.30 -2.92 -0.47
C VAL A 256 -9.05 -1.95 -1.37
N LEU A 257 -10.24 -2.34 -1.85
CA LEU A 257 -11.06 -1.50 -2.72
C LEU A 257 -11.49 -0.21 -2.03
N VAL A 258 -12.05 -0.31 -0.81
CA VAL A 258 -12.50 0.86 -0.05
C VAL A 258 -11.32 1.73 0.35
N SER A 259 -10.21 1.15 0.82
CA SER A 259 -9.01 1.92 1.18
C SER A 259 -8.44 2.68 -0.02
N GLY A 260 -8.39 2.05 -1.20
CA GLY A 260 -7.92 2.69 -2.43
C GLY A 260 -8.87 3.78 -2.91
N ALA A 261 -10.19 3.56 -2.80
CA ALA A 261 -11.19 4.55 -3.18
C ALA A 261 -11.12 5.80 -2.28
N VAL A 262 -11.01 5.61 -0.96
CA VAL A 262 -10.85 6.72 -0.01
C VAL A 262 -9.56 7.49 -0.28
N TRP A 263 -8.45 6.80 -0.53
CA TRP A 263 -7.18 7.45 -0.90
C TRP A 263 -7.29 8.25 -2.20
N GLY A 264 -7.96 7.70 -3.21
CA GLY A 264 -8.24 8.38 -4.47
C GLY A 264 -9.07 9.66 -4.33
N LEU A 265 -10.21 9.55 -3.64
CA LEU A 265 -11.10 10.66 -3.37
C LEU A 265 -10.44 11.75 -2.52
N TRP A 266 -9.49 11.41 -1.67
CA TRP A 266 -8.75 12.38 -0.88
C TRP A 266 -7.95 13.37 -1.73
N HIS A 267 -7.53 12.99 -2.95
CA HIS A 267 -6.82 13.88 -3.88
C HIS A 267 -7.67 15.01 -4.49
N THR A 268 -9.00 14.97 -4.29
CA THR A 268 -9.96 15.89 -4.91
C THR A 268 -9.56 17.38 -4.86
N PRO A 269 -9.07 17.96 -3.75
CA PRO A 269 -8.73 19.39 -3.68
C PRO A 269 -7.73 19.84 -4.76
N LEU A 270 -6.78 18.99 -5.13
CA LEU A 270 -5.77 19.30 -6.15
C LEU A 270 -6.24 18.89 -7.55
N ILE A 271 -6.91 17.74 -7.66
CA ILE A 271 -7.36 17.21 -8.95
C ILE A 271 -8.38 18.14 -9.61
N LEU A 272 -9.29 18.73 -8.83
CA LEU A 272 -10.26 19.70 -9.37
C LEU A 272 -9.61 21.00 -9.86
N LEU A 273 -8.40 21.32 -9.41
CA LEU A 273 -7.59 22.43 -9.94
C LEU A 273 -6.80 22.04 -11.21
N GLY A 274 -6.94 20.80 -11.69
CA GLY A 274 -6.24 20.28 -12.87
C GLY A 274 -4.94 19.53 -12.58
N TYR A 275 -4.66 19.17 -11.32
CA TYR A 275 -3.44 18.44 -10.98
C TYR A 275 -3.45 17.07 -11.68
N ASN A 276 -2.34 16.70 -12.32
CA ASN A 276 -2.17 15.55 -13.22
C ASN A 276 -3.02 15.56 -14.49
N TYR A 277 -4.33 15.83 -14.43
CA TYR A 277 -5.22 15.65 -15.59
C TYR A 277 -5.41 16.91 -16.44
N GLY A 278 -4.94 18.06 -15.96
CA GLY A 278 -5.10 19.37 -16.59
C GLY A 278 -6.51 19.94 -16.46
N VAL A 279 -6.63 21.27 -16.58
CA VAL A 279 -7.90 22.02 -16.45
C VAL A 279 -8.90 21.76 -17.57
N GLN A 280 -8.41 21.27 -18.71
CA GLN A 280 -9.23 20.90 -19.87
C GLN A 280 -10.00 19.60 -19.67
N THR A 281 -9.57 18.76 -18.72
CA THR A 281 -10.27 17.52 -18.38
C THR A 281 -11.36 17.85 -17.35
N PRO A 282 -12.62 17.45 -17.55
CA PRO A 282 -13.66 17.65 -16.54
C PRO A 282 -13.21 17.11 -15.18
N GLY A 283 -13.28 17.94 -14.14
CA GLY A 283 -12.67 17.63 -12.84
C GLY A 283 -13.13 16.30 -12.24
N TRP A 284 -14.40 15.93 -12.42
CA TRP A 284 -14.94 14.64 -11.94
C TRP A 284 -14.31 13.43 -12.65
N ILE A 285 -13.92 13.56 -13.94
CA ILE A 285 -13.18 12.52 -14.66
C ILE A 285 -11.79 12.38 -14.05
N GLY A 286 -11.10 13.49 -13.80
CA GLY A 286 -9.79 13.47 -13.12
C GLY A 286 -9.87 12.77 -11.75
N VAL A 287 -10.92 13.05 -10.97
CA VAL A 287 -11.14 12.40 -9.66
C VAL A 287 -11.40 10.91 -9.84
N ALA A 288 -12.22 10.50 -10.82
CA ALA A 288 -12.48 9.10 -11.11
C ALA A 288 -11.20 8.35 -11.54
N MET A 289 -10.38 8.95 -12.39
CA MET A 289 -9.10 8.39 -12.83
C MET A 289 -8.09 8.29 -11.70
N MET A 290 -7.99 9.32 -10.86
CA MET A 290 -7.15 9.24 -9.65
C MET A 290 -7.64 8.14 -8.72
N THR A 291 -8.95 7.99 -8.57
CA THR A 291 -9.54 6.93 -7.75
C THR A 291 -9.23 5.55 -8.28
N GLY A 292 -9.36 5.32 -9.60
CA GLY A 292 -8.96 4.06 -10.23
C GLY A 292 -7.48 3.75 -10.01
N THR A 293 -6.60 4.75 -10.22
CA THR A 293 -5.16 4.63 -9.98
C THR A 293 -4.86 4.25 -8.52
N CYS A 294 -5.44 4.96 -7.56
CA CYS A 294 -5.26 4.68 -6.13
C CYS A 294 -5.81 3.32 -5.72
N VAL A 295 -6.85 2.80 -6.37
CA VAL A 295 -7.33 1.43 -6.15
C VAL A 295 -6.31 0.40 -6.65
N VAL A 296 -5.86 0.50 -7.91
CA VAL A 296 -4.98 -0.53 -8.51
C VAL A 296 -3.57 -0.50 -7.94
N VAL A 297 -2.95 0.68 -7.85
CA VAL A 297 -1.63 0.85 -7.22
C VAL A 297 -1.75 0.61 -5.72
N GLY A 298 -2.85 1.05 -5.12
CA GLY A 298 -3.01 0.92 -3.69
C GLY A 298 -3.20 -0.50 -3.19
N ALA A 299 -3.68 -1.40 -4.04
CA ALA A 299 -3.70 -2.84 -3.78
C ALA A 299 -2.29 -3.43 -3.65
N VAL A 300 -1.32 -2.95 -4.45
CA VAL A 300 0.09 -3.36 -4.35
C VAL A 300 0.68 -2.89 -3.01
N PHE A 301 0.41 -1.65 -2.60
CA PHE A 301 0.88 -1.13 -1.31
C PHE A 301 0.21 -1.85 -0.13
N ALA A 302 -1.07 -2.20 -0.26
CA ALA A 302 -1.77 -3.02 0.73
C ALA A 302 -1.14 -4.41 0.86
N TRP A 303 -0.75 -5.05 -0.26
CA TRP A 303 0.00 -6.30 -0.23
C TRP A 303 1.32 -6.17 0.53
N LEU A 304 2.14 -5.16 0.22
CA LEU A 304 3.38 -4.88 0.94
C LEU A 304 3.15 -4.70 2.44
N ARG A 305 2.11 -3.94 2.82
CA ARG A 305 1.73 -3.71 4.22
C ARG A 305 1.27 -4.99 4.93
N VAL A 306 0.45 -5.81 4.29
CA VAL A 306 -0.09 -7.05 4.88
C VAL A 306 1.03 -8.08 5.06
N ARG A 307 1.95 -8.19 4.10
CA ARG A 307 3.01 -9.19 4.12
C ARG A 307 4.20 -8.85 4.99
N SER A 308 4.58 -7.57 5.04
CA SER A 308 5.67 -7.10 5.89
C SER A 308 5.22 -6.86 7.33
N ALA A 309 3.91 -6.72 7.57
CA ALA A 309 3.34 -6.22 8.82
C ALA A 309 3.86 -4.82 9.23
N SER A 310 4.46 -4.08 8.30
CA SER A 310 5.06 -2.76 8.52
C SER A 310 4.56 -1.75 7.50
N VAL A 311 4.48 -0.49 7.90
CA VAL A 311 4.13 0.62 7.00
C VAL A 311 5.31 1.06 6.13
N TRP A 312 6.55 0.79 6.55
CA TRP A 312 7.75 1.27 5.85
C TRP A 312 7.87 0.79 4.40
N PRO A 313 7.59 -0.50 4.07
CA PRO A 313 7.58 -0.92 2.67
C PRO A 313 6.51 -0.23 1.83
N ALA A 314 5.33 0.05 2.38
CA ALA A 314 4.31 0.82 1.65
C ALA A 314 4.75 2.28 1.45
N ALA A 315 5.34 2.91 2.46
CA ALA A 315 5.85 4.28 2.37
C ALA A 315 6.98 4.43 1.36
N LEU A 316 7.95 3.49 1.36
CA LEU A 316 9.02 3.48 0.37
C LEU A 316 8.48 3.20 -1.04
N ALA A 317 7.49 2.31 -1.17
CA ALA A 317 6.87 2.01 -2.46
C ALA A 317 6.14 3.22 -3.04
N HIS A 318 5.42 3.96 -2.20
CA HIS A 318 4.79 5.20 -2.59
C HIS A 318 5.86 6.26 -2.94
N GLY A 319 6.92 6.40 -2.14
CA GLY A 319 8.05 7.28 -2.47
C GLY A 319 8.68 6.96 -3.83
N ALA A 320 8.90 5.66 -4.11
CA ALA A 320 9.42 5.16 -5.37
C ALA A 320 8.46 5.41 -6.54
N PHE A 321 7.16 5.23 -6.34
CA PHE A 321 6.13 5.56 -7.32
C PHE A 321 6.18 7.05 -7.70
N ASN A 322 6.22 7.94 -6.70
CA ASN A 322 6.29 9.39 -6.92
C ASN A 322 7.60 9.80 -7.62
N ALA A 323 8.72 9.16 -7.28
CA ALA A 323 10.01 9.42 -7.93
C ALA A 323 10.03 8.95 -9.39
N ALA A 324 9.38 7.82 -9.69
CA ALA A 324 9.31 7.27 -11.03
C ALA A 324 8.25 7.94 -11.91
N ALA A 325 7.20 8.54 -11.35
CA ALA A 325 6.06 9.08 -12.09
C ALA A 325 6.48 10.06 -13.22
N GLY A 326 7.50 10.88 -12.99
CA GLY A 326 8.02 11.82 -14.00
C GLY A 326 8.75 11.17 -15.19
N SER A 327 9.08 9.88 -15.11
CA SER A 327 9.77 9.16 -16.19
C SER A 327 8.97 9.06 -17.49
N SER A 328 7.65 9.25 -17.44
CA SER A 328 6.81 9.32 -18.64
C SER A 328 7.20 10.46 -19.58
N LEU A 329 7.88 11.51 -19.10
CA LEU A 329 8.36 12.56 -19.99
C LEU A 329 9.64 12.16 -20.73
N LEU A 330 10.46 11.29 -20.13
CA LEU A 330 11.72 10.84 -20.74
C LEU A 330 11.49 10.20 -22.10
N PHE A 331 10.43 9.39 -22.21
CA PHE A 331 10.16 8.57 -23.37
C PHE A 331 9.02 9.11 -24.24
N ALA A 332 8.63 10.38 -24.08
CA ALA A 332 7.57 10.99 -24.87
C ALA A 332 8.11 11.71 -26.12
N ALA A 333 7.31 11.72 -27.18
CA ALA A 333 7.58 12.51 -28.38
C ALA A 333 7.33 14.00 -28.14
N ALA A 334 8.21 14.86 -28.64
CA ALA A 334 8.05 16.32 -28.58
C ALA A 334 6.82 16.78 -29.35
N GLY A 335 6.21 17.89 -28.92
CA GLY A 335 5.01 18.47 -29.55
C GLY A 335 3.71 17.70 -29.33
N GLU A 336 3.75 16.51 -28.71
CA GLU A 336 2.57 15.74 -28.37
C GLU A 336 2.18 15.90 -26.90
N ARG A 337 0.88 15.92 -26.63
CA ARG A 337 0.35 15.98 -25.26
C ARG A 337 0.26 14.58 -24.68
N ILE A 338 0.91 14.35 -23.54
CA ILE A 338 0.68 13.15 -22.73
C ILE A 338 -0.72 13.25 -22.10
N ASP A 339 -1.65 12.42 -22.57
CA ASP A 339 -2.98 12.31 -21.97
C ASP A 339 -2.96 11.33 -20.79
N LEU A 340 -2.92 11.87 -19.57
CA LEU A 340 -2.89 11.07 -18.34
C LEU A 340 -4.23 10.39 -18.01
N VAL A 341 -5.32 10.67 -18.75
CA VAL A 341 -6.54 9.86 -18.68
C VAL A 341 -6.33 8.53 -19.40
N GLN A 342 -5.56 8.53 -20.49
CA GLN A 342 -5.43 7.36 -21.35
C GLN A 342 -4.12 6.61 -21.12
N GLY A 343 -3.00 7.32 -21.18
CA GLY A 343 -1.65 6.78 -21.10
C GLY A 343 -1.03 6.85 -19.71
N THR A 344 0.17 6.28 -19.59
CA THR A 344 0.96 6.18 -18.34
C THR A 344 0.27 5.38 -17.23
N ILE A 345 0.92 5.28 -16.07
CA ILE A 345 0.38 4.59 -14.90
C ILE A 345 -0.88 5.24 -14.30
N LEU A 346 -1.11 6.53 -14.59
CA LEU A 346 -2.28 7.28 -14.11
C LEU A 346 -3.52 7.06 -15.00
N GLY A 347 -3.30 6.68 -16.26
CA GLY A 347 -4.34 6.40 -17.23
C GLY A 347 -4.77 4.94 -17.24
N TRP A 348 -5.92 4.67 -17.87
CA TRP A 348 -6.51 3.34 -17.88
C TRP A 348 -5.60 2.30 -18.55
N SER A 349 -4.77 2.69 -19.53
CA SER A 349 -3.87 1.75 -20.21
C SER A 349 -2.76 1.25 -19.28
N GLY A 350 -2.27 2.09 -18.37
CA GLY A 350 -1.25 1.71 -17.41
C GLY A 350 -1.76 0.84 -16.28
N TRP A 351 -3.07 0.87 -15.99
CA TRP A 351 -3.68 0.04 -14.94
C TRP A 351 -3.63 -1.46 -15.25
N ILE A 352 -3.42 -1.84 -16.51
CA ILE A 352 -3.33 -3.25 -16.92
C ILE A 352 -2.26 -3.99 -16.11
N VAL A 353 -1.07 -3.41 -15.94
CA VAL A 353 0.04 -4.04 -15.22
C VAL A 353 -0.24 -4.27 -13.73
N PRO A 354 -0.62 -3.25 -12.93
CA PRO A 354 -0.93 -3.46 -11.52
C PRO A 354 -2.16 -4.38 -11.35
N VAL A 355 -3.17 -4.32 -12.23
CA VAL A 355 -4.30 -5.25 -12.17
C VAL A 355 -3.86 -6.70 -12.36
N LEU A 356 -3.01 -6.98 -13.35
CA LEU A 356 -2.44 -8.32 -13.57
C LEU A 356 -1.59 -8.78 -12.38
N LEU A 357 -0.74 -7.90 -11.84
CA LEU A 357 0.06 -8.21 -10.65
C LEU A 357 -0.84 -8.54 -9.46
N VAL A 358 -1.85 -7.72 -9.19
CA VAL A 358 -2.80 -7.93 -8.08
C VAL A 358 -3.59 -9.24 -8.28
N ALA A 359 -3.99 -9.57 -9.50
CA ALA A 359 -4.65 -10.83 -9.82
C ALA A 359 -3.72 -12.03 -9.53
N VAL A 360 -2.45 -11.97 -9.92
CA VAL A 360 -1.46 -13.02 -9.61
C VAL A 360 -1.24 -13.14 -8.10
N LEU A 361 -1.09 -12.02 -7.39
CA LEU A 361 -0.94 -11.99 -5.93
C LEU A 361 -2.18 -12.59 -5.23
N ALA A 362 -3.38 -12.31 -5.71
CA ALA A 362 -4.61 -12.89 -5.19
C ALA A 362 -4.70 -14.40 -5.46
N ALA A 363 -4.42 -14.83 -6.69
CA ALA A 363 -4.45 -16.24 -7.09
C ALA A 363 -3.42 -17.09 -6.33
N THR A 364 -2.24 -16.53 -6.05
CA THR A 364 -1.16 -17.18 -5.28
C THR A 364 -1.31 -17.03 -3.77
N GLY A 365 -2.45 -16.50 -3.30
CA GLY A 365 -2.77 -16.41 -1.87
C GLY A 365 -1.93 -15.40 -1.09
N GLN A 366 -1.25 -14.46 -1.76
CA GLN A 366 -0.38 -13.46 -1.11
C GLN A 366 -1.15 -12.40 -0.31
N PHE A 367 -2.47 -12.35 -0.44
CA PHE A 367 -3.33 -11.53 0.41
C PHE A 367 -3.87 -12.28 1.65
N ARG A 368 -3.54 -13.58 1.80
CA ARG A 368 -3.91 -14.37 2.98
C ARG A 368 -2.91 -14.12 4.11
N ARG A 369 -3.39 -14.12 5.35
CA ARG A 369 -2.53 -14.04 6.54
C ARG A 369 -1.59 -15.25 6.57
N PRO A 370 -0.28 -15.08 6.82
CA PRO A 370 0.59 -16.21 7.13
C PRO A 370 0.00 -16.94 8.35
N GLY A 371 -0.41 -18.20 8.18
CA GLY A 371 -1.08 -19.00 9.22
C GLY A 371 -2.48 -19.52 8.87
N ALA A 372 -3.17 -18.95 7.87
CA ALA A 372 -4.49 -19.45 7.43
C ALA A 372 -4.40 -20.65 6.46
N ALA A 373 -3.19 -21.08 6.08
CA ALA A 373 -2.95 -22.12 5.10
C ALA A 373 -2.26 -23.33 5.74
N ARG A 374 -3.08 -24.23 6.32
CA ARG A 374 -2.97 -25.72 6.33
C ARG A 374 -3.85 -26.27 7.45
N ARG A 375 -5.15 -26.33 7.17
CA ARG A 375 -6.03 -27.36 7.72
C ARG A 375 -6.74 -27.94 6.51
N ARG A 376 -6.13 -28.95 5.90
CA ARG A 376 -6.82 -29.89 5.02
C ARG A 376 -6.64 -31.25 5.63
#